data_AF-C1D607-F1
#
_entry.id   AF-C1D607-F1
#
_cell.length_a   1.000
_cell.length_b   1.000
_cell.length_c   1.000
_cell.angle_alpha   90.00
_cell.angle_beta   90.00
_cell.angle_gamma   90.00
#
_symmetry.space_group_name_H-M   'P 1'
#
loop_
_entity.id
_entity.type
_entity.pdbx_description
1 polymer ?
#
loop_
_entity_poly.entity_id
_entity_poly.type
_entity_poly.pdbx_seq_one_letter_code
_entity_poly.pdbx_strand_id
1 'polypeptide(L)'
;MQRSLALSGLALALFATMSVAGTPPKKPVSQWTCEEFLTLDDQFKPNAVYFSEGLNKKHQPVDAVMDETGALKVTPMVVTECQKDRKASFWSKLKTTWQHIEQKM
;
A
#
# COMPACT_ATOMS: atom_id res chain seq x y z
N MET A 1 -14.24 20.86 57.97
CA MET A 1 -14.32 21.82 56.86
C MET A 1 -13.12 21.60 55.95
N GLN A 2 -13.42 21.56 54.66
CA GLN A 2 -12.71 20.84 53.60
C GLN A 2 -11.33 21.44 53.28
N ARG A 3 -10.29 20.62 53.32
CA ARG A 3 -8.92 20.97 52.93
C ARG A 3 -8.84 21.10 51.40
N SER A 4 -8.22 22.20 50.98
CA SER A 4 -7.77 22.63 49.67
C SER A 4 -7.92 21.66 48.49
N LEU A 5 -8.67 22.12 47.48
CA LEU A 5 -8.67 21.62 46.11
C LEU A 5 -7.27 21.71 45.50
N ALA A 6 -6.63 20.57 45.23
CA ALA A 6 -5.51 20.49 44.30
C ALA A 6 -6.04 19.91 42.98
N LEU A 7 -6.33 20.80 42.03
CA LEU A 7 -6.58 20.45 40.62
C LEU A 7 -5.25 20.01 40.00
N SER A 8 -4.98 18.70 40.01
CA SER A 8 -3.89 18.11 39.25
C SER A 8 -4.38 17.86 37.82
N GLY A 9 -4.12 18.82 36.93
CA GLY A 9 -4.42 18.69 35.50
C GLY A 9 -3.52 17.65 34.85
N LEU A 10 -4.08 16.48 34.54
CA LEU A 10 -3.41 15.45 33.75
C LEU A 10 -3.55 15.84 32.26
N ALA A 11 -2.56 16.57 31.74
CA ALA A 11 -2.48 16.85 30.30
C ALA A 11 -2.08 15.56 29.57
N LEU A 12 -3.04 14.87 28.96
CA LEU A 12 -2.76 13.81 27.98
C LEU A 12 -2.16 14.45 26.73
N ALA A 13 -0.84 14.36 26.58
CA ALA A 13 -0.18 14.67 25.32
C ALA A 13 -0.54 13.57 24.30
N LEU A 14 -1.48 13.87 23.41
CA LEU A 14 -1.72 13.09 22.19
C LEU A 14 -0.55 13.32 21.25
N PHE A 15 0.46 12.46 21.31
CA PHE A 15 1.47 12.38 20.25
C PHE A 15 0.81 11.80 19.01
N ALA A 16 0.24 12.67 18.17
CA ALA A 16 -0.09 12.29 16.80
C ALA A 16 1.23 12.00 16.08
N THR A 17 1.55 10.71 15.91
CA THR A 17 2.65 10.31 15.03
C THR A 17 2.27 10.75 13.62
N MET A 18 2.83 11.87 13.16
CA MET A 18 2.76 12.23 11.75
C MET A 18 3.44 11.13 10.96
N SER A 19 2.66 10.33 10.24
CA SER A 19 3.16 9.38 9.26
C SER A 19 3.96 10.17 8.23
N VAL A 20 5.28 10.01 8.22
CA VAL A 20 6.11 10.51 7.11
C VAL A 20 5.71 9.67 5.91
N ALA A 21 5.04 10.30 4.93
CA ALA A 21 4.68 9.63 3.69
C ALA A 21 5.95 9.04 3.07
N GLY A 22 6.00 7.71 2.94
CA GLY A 22 7.13 7.05 2.29
C GLY A 22 7.23 7.49 0.84
N THR A 23 8.34 8.12 0.48
CA THR A 23 8.59 8.48 -0.92
C THR A 23 8.77 7.21 -1.74
N PRO A 24 8.11 7.10 -2.92
CA PRO A 24 8.30 5.95 -3.79
C PRO A 24 9.78 5.74 -4.16
N PRO A 25 10.24 4.49 -4.31
CA PRO A 25 11.58 4.20 -4.79
C PRO A 25 11.84 4.87 -6.14
N LYS A 26 13.02 5.46 -6.31
CA LYS A 26 13.46 6.07 -7.58
C LYS A 26 14.01 5.02 -8.56
N LYS A 27 13.26 3.94 -8.77
CA LYS A 27 13.57 2.86 -9.70
C LYS A 27 12.29 2.29 -10.32
N PRO A 28 12.37 1.60 -11.47
CA PRO A 28 11.20 1.00 -12.10
C PRO A 28 10.43 0.09 -11.13
N VAL A 29 9.10 0.13 -11.19
CA VAL A 29 8.24 -0.67 -10.29
C VAL A 29 8.49 -2.18 -10.44
N SER A 30 8.91 -2.63 -11.62
CA SER A 30 9.33 -4.01 -11.87
C SER A 30 10.55 -4.46 -11.05
N GLN A 31 11.31 -3.52 -10.46
CA GLN A 31 12.50 -3.76 -9.65
C GLN A 31 12.26 -3.54 -8.15
N TRP A 32 11.03 -3.26 -7.73
CA TRP A 32 10.71 -3.05 -6.32
C TRP A 32 10.72 -4.37 -5.55
N THR A 33 11.18 -4.31 -4.31
CA THR A 33 10.93 -5.32 -3.30
C THR A 33 9.56 -5.09 -2.66
N CYS A 34 9.04 -6.13 -2.01
CA CYS A 34 7.85 -6.02 -1.19
C CYS A 34 8.04 -5.03 -0.03
N GLU A 35 9.24 -4.92 0.55
CA GLU A 35 9.56 -3.92 1.57
C GLU A 35 9.38 -2.50 1.05
N GLU A 36 9.90 -2.21 -0.14
CA GLU A 36 9.78 -0.89 -0.77
C GLU A 36 8.35 -0.53 -1.18
N PHE A 37 7.53 -1.51 -1.51
CA PHE A 37 6.10 -1.29 -1.70
C PHE A 37 5.39 -1.01 -0.37
N LEU A 38 5.78 -1.74 0.69
CA LEU A 38 5.15 -1.62 2.01
C LEU A 38 5.47 -0.30 2.71
N THR A 39 6.57 0.39 2.34
CA THR A 39 6.92 1.72 2.88
C THR A 39 6.05 2.84 2.34
N LEU A 40 5.33 2.63 1.23
CA LEU A 40 4.34 3.60 0.76
C LEU A 40 3.28 3.84 1.83
N ASP A 41 2.75 5.06 1.87
CA ASP A 41 1.53 5.32 2.63
C ASP A 41 0.39 4.44 2.07
N ASP A 42 -0.48 3.95 2.95
CA ASP A 42 -1.58 3.08 2.57
C ASP A 42 -2.47 3.69 1.48
N GLN A 43 -2.64 5.01 1.48
CA GLN A 43 -3.42 5.71 0.46
C GLN A 43 -2.78 5.67 -0.94
N PHE A 44 -1.47 5.47 -1.04
CA PHE A 44 -0.73 5.44 -2.31
C PHE A 44 -0.44 4.02 -2.81
N LYS A 45 -0.65 2.98 -2.00
CA LYS A 45 -0.48 1.58 -2.42
C LYS A 45 -1.39 1.20 -3.60
N PRO A 46 -2.68 1.60 -3.63
CA PRO A 46 -3.54 1.35 -4.79
C PRO A 46 -3.00 1.99 -6.07
N ASN A 47 -2.39 3.17 -5.99
CA ASN A 47 -1.83 3.85 -7.16
C ASN A 47 -0.63 3.09 -7.75
N ALA A 48 0.23 2.53 -6.89
CA ALA A 48 1.36 1.71 -7.35
C ALA A 48 0.88 0.41 -8.02
N VAL A 49 -0.17 -0.21 -7.46
CA VAL A 49 -0.83 -1.41 -8.00
C VAL A 49 -1.51 -1.09 -9.34
N TYR A 50 -2.24 0.02 -9.44
CA TYR A 50 -2.86 0.48 -10.68
C TYR A 50 -1.84 0.83 -11.77
N PHE A 51 -0.79 1.56 -11.44
CA PHE A 51 0.30 1.86 -12.38
C PHE A 51 0.94 0.57 -12.93
N SER A 52 1.09 -0.44 -12.08
CA SER A 52 1.66 -1.73 -12.43
C SER A 52 0.76 -2.58 -13.32
N GLU A 53 -0.56 -2.45 -13.16
CA GLU A 53 -1.56 -3.11 -14.00
C GLU A 53 -1.42 -2.67 -15.48
N GLY A 54 -1.25 -1.38 -15.71
CA GLY A 54 -0.97 -0.83 -17.04
C GLY A 54 0.31 -1.35 -17.70
N LEU A 55 1.29 -1.81 -16.92
CA LEU A 55 2.51 -2.46 -17.43
C LEU A 55 2.32 -3.95 -17.75
N ASN A 56 1.30 -4.60 -17.19
CA ASN A 56 0.99 -6.01 -17.42
C ASN A 56 0.17 -6.22 -18.71
N LYS A 57 -0.61 -5.22 -19.13
CA LYS A 57 -1.37 -5.24 -20.39
C LYS A 57 -0.42 -5.06 -21.59
N LYS A 58 -0.20 -6.15 -22.33
CA LYS A 58 0.65 -6.37 -23.54
C LYS A 58 0.77 -5.21 -24.56
N HIS A 59 1.41 -4.10 -24.19
CA HIS A 59 1.90 -3.04 -25.09
C HIS A 59 0.87 -2.28 -25.94
N GLN A 60 -0.44 -2.34 -25.63
CA GLN A 60 -1.47 -1.60 -26.36
C GLN A 60 -2.31 -0.74 -25.40
N PRO A 61 -1.87 0.49 -25.08
CA PRO A 61 -2.58 1.38 -24.15
C PRO A 61 -3.97 1.81 -24.64
N VAL A 62 -4.29 1.63 -25.93
CA VAL A 62 -5.56 2.06 -26.54
C VAL A 62 -6.79 1.25 -26.09
N ASP A 63 -6.60 0.00 -25.65
CA ASP A 63 -7.70 -0.86 -25.15
C ASP A 63 -7.64 -1.07 -23.61
N ALA A 64 -6.71 -0.40 -22.93
CA ALA A 64 -6.56 -0.53 -21.49
C ALA A 64 -7.67 0.22 -20.75
N VAL A 65 -8.63 -0.53 -20.22
CA VAL A 65 -9.64 0.02 -19.31
C VAL A 65 -8.99 0.32 -17.95
N MET A 66 -9.29 1.50 -17.39
CA MET A 66 -8.95 1.87 -16.03
C MET A 66 -9.70 0.97 -15.04
N ASP A 67 -9.05 -0.10 -14.58
CA ASP A 67 -9.61 -1.03 -13.60
C ASP A 67 -9.28 -0.61 -12.17
N GLU A 68 -9.87 0.52 -11.75
CA GLU A 68 -9.72 1.03 -10.38
C GLU A 68 -10.26 0.04 -9.35
N THR A 69 -11.39 -0.60 -9.65
CA THR A 69 -12.03 -1.57 -8.74
C THR A 69 -11.13 -2.80 -8.54
N GLY A 70 -10.53 -3.32 -9.61
CA GLY A 70 -9.55 -4.39 -9.56
C GLY A 70 -8.33 -3.98 -8.74
N ALA A 71 -7.76 -2.80 -8.98
CA ALA A 71 -6.62 -2.31 -8.21
C ALA A 71 -6.92 -2.20 -6.71
N LEU A 72 -8.08 -1.64 -6.33
CA LEU A 72 -8.52 -1.55 -4.93
C LEU A 72 -8.71 -2.93 -4.29
N LYS A 73 -9.29 -3.90 -5.02
CA LYS A 73 -9.49 -5.27 -4.54
C LYS A 73 -8.17 -6.02 -4.38
N VAL A 74 -7.25 -5.89 -5.33
CA VAL A 74 -5.95 -6.58 -5.36
C VAL A 74 -5.00 -6.05 -4.28
N THR A 75 -5.01 -4.74 -4.03
CA THR A 75 -4.07 -4.07 -3.11
C THR A 75 -3.94 -4.74 -1.73
N PRO A 76 -5.01 -4.99 -0.95
CA PRO A 76 -4.88 -5.61 0.37
C PRO A 76 -4.32 -7.03 0.32
N MET A 77 -4.55 -7.77 -0.78
CA MET A 77 -4.00 -9.11 -0.97
C MET A 77 -2.49 -9.05 -1.26
N VAL A 78 -2.05 -8.10 -2.08
CA VAL A 78 -0.62 -7.88 -2.35
C VAL A 78 0.11 -7.41 -1.10
N VAL A 79 -0.49 -6.52 -0.31
CA VAL A 79 0.03 -6.13 1.02
C VAL A 79 0.23 -7.37 1.90
N THR A 80 -0.79 -8.23 1.99
CA THR A 80 -0.73 -9.48 2.77
C THR A 80 0.40 -10.39 2.29
N GLU A 81 0.53 -10.59 0.98
CA GLU A 81 1.60 -11.41 0.41
C GLU A 81 3.00 -10.82 0.61
N CYS A 82 3.13 -9.50 0.51
CA CYS A 82 4.39 -8.80 0.74
C CYS A 82 4.80 -8.76 2.22
N GLN A 83 3.84 -8.80 3.15
CA GLN A 83 4.13 -8.91 4.57
C GLN A 83 4.73 -10.28 4.94
N LYS A 84 4.39 -11.35 4.20
CA LYS A 84 4.93 -12.71 4.40
C LYS A 84 6.39 -12.83 4.00
N ASP A 85 6.79 -12.13 2.94
CA ASP A 85 8.18 -12.09 2.47
C ASP A 85 8.53 -10.69 1.95
N ARG A 86 9.11 -9.87 2.83
CA ARG A 86 9.48 -8.48 2.53
C ARG A 86 10.58 -8.36 1.49
N LYS A 87 11.42 -9.38 1.32
CA LYS A 87 12.55 -9.37 0.37
C LYS A 87 12.15 -9.83 -1.02
N ALA A 88 10.97 -10.43 -1.18
CA ALA A 88 10.45 -10.85 -2.47
C ALA A 88 10.28 -9.67 -3.44
N SER A 89 10.26 -9.98 -4.73
CA SER A 89 9.87 -9.04 -5.79
C SER A 89 8.39 -8.68 -5.65
N PHE A 90 8.11 -7.38 -5.53
CA PHE A 90 6.75 -6.84 -5.55
C PHE A 90 6.02 -7.23 -6.85
N TRP A 91 6.70 -7.06 -7.99
CA TRP A 91 6.12 -7.35 -9.31
C TRP A 91 5.67 -8.80 -9.47
N SER A 92 6.49 -9.75 -8.98
CA SER A 92 6.15 -11.17 -9.01
C SER A 92 4.91 -11.48 -8.14
N LYS A 93 4.88 -10.93 -6.92
CA LYS A 93 3.73 -11.08 -6.02
C LYS A 93 2.47 -10.48 -6.62
N LEU A 94 2.54 -9.25 -7.10
CA LEU A 94 1.44 -8.57 -7.75
C LEU A 94 0.86 -9.40 -8.91
N LYS A 95 1.71 -9.84 -9.85
CA LYS A 95 1.27 -10.62 -11.01
C LYS A 95 0.56 -11.91 -10.60
N THR A 96 1.12 -12.62 -9.64
CA THR A 96 0.55 -13.87 -9.12
C THR A 96 -0.81 -13.63 -8.45
N THR A 97 -0.89 -12.61 -7.59
CA THR A 97 -2.14 -12.24 -6.91
C THR A 97 -3.20 -11.80 -7.92
N TRP A 98 -2.82 -11.02 -8.93
CA TRP A 98 -3.73 -10.54 -9.96
C TRP A 98 -4.31 -11.69 -10.79
N GLN A 99 -3.46 -12.59 -11.28
CA GLN A 99 -3.88 -13.79 -12.01
C GLN A 99 -4.86 -14.65 -11.21
N HIS A 100 -4.63 -14.81 -9.91
CA HIS A 100 -5.53 -15.57 -9.04
C HIS A 100 -6.90 -14.91 -8.86
N ILE A 101 -6.97 -13.58 -8.97
CA ILE A 101 -8.23 -12.85 -8.89
C ILE A 101 -8.97 -12.90 -10.23
N GLU A 102 -8.27 -12.72 -11.35
CA GLU A 102 -8.84 -12.87 -12.70
C GLU A 102 -9.42 -14.26 -12.94
N GLN A 103 -8.77 -15.32 -12.46
CA GLN A 103 -9.30 -16.70 -12.54
C GLN A 103 -10.60 -16.92 -11.74
N LYS A 104 -10.93 -16.00 -10.83
CA LYS A 104 -12.09 -16.09 -9.94
C LYS A 104 -13.21 -15.09 -10.30
N MET A 105 -13.01 -14.29 -11.35
CA MET A 105 -14.01 -13.37 -11.90
C MET A 105 -14.55 -13.91 -13.21
#